data_AF-G2ITC2-F1
#
_entry.id   AF-G2ITC2-F1
#
_cell.length_a   1.000
_cell.length_b   1.000
_cell.length_c   1.000
_cell.angle_alpha   90.00
_cell.angle_beta   90.00
_cell.angle_gamma   90.00
#
_symmetry.space_group_name_H-M   'P 1'
#
loop_
_entity.id
_entity.type
_entity.pdbx_description
1 polymer ?
#
loop_
_entity_poly.entity_id
_entity_poly.type
_entity_poly.pdbx_seq_one_letter_code
_entity_poly.pdbx_strand_id
1 'polypeptide(L)' 'MRTTQQFSVTLPNDLAAQVRDKVASSEYASESEVIGDGLRALDAPDRAVEQWLRNEVVPA' A
#
# COMPACT_ATOMS: atom_id res chain seq x y z
N MET A 1 16.55 -17.18 -8.66
CA MET A 1 15.20 -17.07 -9.27
C MET A 1 14.61 -15.75 -8.80
N ARG A 2 14.06 -14.90 -9.67
CA ARG A 2 13.46 -13.61 -9.25
C ARG A 2 12.05 -13.88 -8.72
N THR A 3 11.76 -13.49 -7.48
CA THR A 3 10.45 -13.69 -6.83
C THR A 3 9.52 -12.49 -6.96
N THR A 4 9.91 -11.48 -7.74
CA THR A 4 9.15 -10.24 -7.95
C THR A 4 8.65 -10.13 -9.39
N GLN A 5 7.37 -9.79 -9.53
CA GLN A 5 6.71 -9.51 -10.81
C GLN A 5 6.32 -8.02 -10.86
N GLN A 6 6.62 -7.36 -11.97
CA GLN A 6 6.21 -5.97 -12.18
C GLN A 6 4.74 -5.94 -12.57
N PHE A 7 3.98 -5.06 -11.94
CA PHE A 7 2.56 -4.86 -12.22
C PHE A 7 2.27 -3.36 -12.22
N SER A 8 1.52 -2.88 -13.21
CA SER A 8 1.16 -1.47 -13.33
C SER A 8 -0.29 -1.28 -12.93
N VAL A 9 -0.53 -0.46 -11.90
CA VAL A 9 -1.87 -0.05 -11.48
C VAL A 9 -1.99 1.46 -11.52
N THR A 10 -3.18 1.94 -11.85
CA THR A 10 -3.50 3.36 -11.73
C THR A 10 -4.04 3.62 -10.33
N LEU A 11 -3.36 4.48 -9.60
CA LEU A 11 -3.77 4.91 -8.26
C LEU A 11 -4.40 6.31 -8.33
N PRO A 12 -5.42 6.61 -7.50
CA PRO A 12 -5.82 7.98 -7.21
C PRO A 12 -4.62 8.82 -6.75
N ASN A 13 -4.61 10.12 -7.10
CA ASN A 13 -3.49 11.01 -6.79
C ASN A 13 -3.16 11.08 -5.30
N ASP A 14 -4.16 11.00 -4.44
CA ASP A 14 -3.99 11.01 -2.99
C ASP A 14 -3.17 9.80 -2.50
N LEU A 15 -3.57 8.59 -2.89
CA LEU A 15 -2.85 7.37 -2.56
C LEU A 15 -1.43 7.35 -3.16
N ALA A 16 -1.26 7.90 -4.38
CA ALA A 16 0.06 8.04 -4.98
C ALA A 16 0.97 8.99 -4.17
N ALA A 17 0.42 10.06 -3.60
CA ALA A 17 1.15 10.95 -2.70
C ALA A 17 1.54 10.24 -1.40
N GLN A 18 0.63 9.47 -0.78
CA GLN A 18 0.92 8.70 0.42
C GLN A 18 2.05 7.68 0.22
N VAL A 19 2.05 6.97 -0.93
CA VAL A 19 3.13 6.03 -1.27
C VAL A 19 4.47 6.76 -1.42
N ARG A 20 4.47 7.92 -2.09
CA ARG A 20 5.68 8.74 -2.25
C ARG A 20 6.21 9.27 -0.93
N ASP A 21 5.34 9.70 -0.02
CA ASP A 21 5.73 10.18 1.31
C ASP A 21 6.35 9.06 2.16
N LYS A 22 5.83 7.83 2.04
CA LYS A 22 6.40 6.65 2.70
C LYS A 22 7.79 6.29 2.17
N VAL A 23 8.01 6.39 0.86
CA VAL A 23 9.35 6.22 0.26
C VAL A 23 10.28 7.37 0.66
N ALA A 24 9.79 8.61 0.66
CA ALA A 24 10.56 9.79 1.06
C ALA A 24 10.98 9.75 2.53
N SER A 25 10.16 9.13 3.38
CA SER A 25 10.47 8.88 4.80
C SER A 25 11.60 7.87 5.01
N SER A 26 12.18 7.31 3.93
CA SER A 26 13.26 6.30 3.94
C SER A 26 12.88 5.01 4.67
N GLU A 27 11.59 4.82 4.96
CA GLU A 27 11.05 3.59 5.55
C GLU A 27 10.91 2.48 4.49
N TYR A 28 10.83 2.87 3.21
CA TYR A 28 10.71 1.96 2.08
C TYR A 28 11.64 2.36 0.93
N ALA A 29 12.30 1.38 0.33
CA ALA A 29 13.26 1.60 -0.75
C ALA A 29 12.61 1.91 -2.11
N SER A 30 11.32 1.58 -2.28
CA SER A 30 10.57 1.80 -3.52
C SER A 30 9.07 1.82 -3.27
N GLU A 31 8.32 2.45 -4.17
CA GLU A 31 6.86 2.39 -4.20
C GLU A 31 6.37 0.93 -4.24
N SER A 32 7.08 0.05 -4.94
CA SER A 32 6.73 -1.39 -5.01
C SER A 32 6.86 -2.08 -3.66
N GLU A 33 7.78 -1.63 -2.81
CA GLU A 33 7.98 -2.17 -1.47
C GLU A 33 6.85 -1.72 -0.54
N VAL A 34 6.47 -0.43 -0.59
CA VAL A 34 5.30 0.10 0.13
C VAL A 34 4.04 -0.68 -0.21
N ILE A 35 3.77 -0.89 -1.50
CA ILE A 35 2.57 -1.59 -1.96
C ILE A 35 2.63 -3.08 -1.59
N GLY A 36 3.77 -3.74 -1.73
CA GLY A 36 3.93 -5.14 -1.37
C GLY A 36 3.81 -5.39 0.13
N ASP A 37 4.34 -4.47 0.95
CA ASP A 37 4.20 -4.50 2.40
C ASP A 37 2.75 -4.22 2.82
N GLY A 38 2.10 -3.22 2.21
CA GLY A 38 0.68 -2.95 2.40
C GLY A 38 -0.20 -4.15 2.07
N LEU A 39 0.06 -4.85 0.95
CA LEU A 39 -0.66 -6.07 0.58
C LEU A 39 -0.42 -7.22 1.57
N ARG A 40 0.81 -7.38 2.08
CA ARG A 40 1.13 -8.37 3.12
C ARG A 40 0.46 -8.04 4.45
N ALA A 41 0.35 -6.76 4.79
CA ALA A 41 -0.36 -6.27 5.97
C ALA A 41 -1.88 -6.47 5.87
N LEU A 42 -2.46 -6.42 4.66
CA LEU A 42 -3.87 -6.74 4.41
C LEU A 42 -4.15 -8.25 4.51
N ASP A 43 -3.19 -9.09 4.15
CA ASP A 43 -3.30 -10.56 4.24
C ASP A 43 -3.11 -11.07 5.67
N ALA A 44 -2.40 -10.30 6.51
CA ALA A 44 -2.35 -10.52 7.94
C ALA A 44 -3.73 -10.16 8.55
N PRO A 45 -4.46 -11.12 9.15
CA PRO A 45 -5.82 -10.87 9.63
C PRO A 45 -5.80 -10.01 10.90
N ASP A 46 -5.70 -8.69 10.73
CA ASP A 46 -5.77 -7.71 11.80
C ASP A 46 -7.09 -6.94 11.71
N ARG A 47 -8.00 -7.21 12.66
CA ARG A 47 -9.33 -6.57 12.72
C ARG A 47 -9.30 -5.03 12.79
N ALA A 48 -8.14 -4.43 13.07
CA ALA A 48 -7.93 -3.00 12.99
C ALA A 48 -7.89 -2.48 11.53
N VAL A 49 -7.37 -3.28 10.60
CA VAL A 49 -7.25 -2.93 9.19
C VAL A 49 -8.61 -2.93 8.50
N GLU A 50 -9.50 -3.88 8.82
CA GLU A 50 -10.85 -3.92 8.25
C GLU A 50 -11.70 -2.69 8.65
N GLN A 51 -11.50 -2.17 9.87
CA GLN A 51 -12.14 -0.94 10.32
C GLN A 51 -11.55 0.29 9.63
N TRP A 52 -10.23 0.39 9.50
CA TRP A 52 -9.62 1.50 8.76
C TRP A 52 -10.01 1.47 7.27
N LEU A 53 -10.01 0.30 6.63
CA LEU A 53 -10.42 0.14 5.23
C LEU A 53 -11.89 0.50 5.00
N ARG A 54 -12.80 0.12 5.92
CA ARG A 54 -14.23 0.48 5.82
C ARG A 54 -14.50 1.96 6.07
N ASN A 55 -13.68 2.63 6.88
CA ASN A 55 -13.92 4.01 7.27
C ASN A 55 -13.18 5.04 6.39
N GLU A 56 -12.05 4.65 5.77
CA GLU A 56 -11.20 5.55 4.97
C GLU A 56 -11.10 5.17 3.48
N VAL A 57 -11.34 3.91 3.08
CA VAL A 57 -11.10 3.44 1.70
C VAL A 57 -12.37 3.17 0.88
N VAL A 58 -13.55 3.12 1.50
CA VAL A 58 -14.84 3.10 0.78
C VAL A 58 -15.50 4.48 0.87
N PRO A 59 -15.37 5.36 -0.14
CA PRO A 59 -16.24 6.52 -0.23
C PRO A 59 -17.66 6.03 -0.58
N ALA A 60 -18.66 6.60 0.11
CA ALA A 60 -20.09 6.41 -0.16
C ALA A 60 -20.47 6.75 -1.61
#